data_AF-A0A971PA19-F1
#
_entry.id   AF-A0A971PA19-F1
#
_cell.length_a   1.000
_cell.length_b   1.000
_cell.length_c   1.000
_cell.angle_alpha   90.00
_cell.angle_beta   90.00
_cell.angle_gamma   90.00
#
_symmetry.space_group_name_H-M   'P 1'
#
loop_
_entity.id
_entity.type
_entity.pdbx_description
1 polymer ?
#
loop_
_entity_poly.entity_id
_entity_poly.type
_entity_poly.pdbx_seq_one_letter_code
_entity_poly.pdbx_strand_id
1 'polypeptide(L)'
;MMKRIIVLVIAMLIVLSALTSCSVKTPESKQSSEITTVAEPSTATPTEKPTEAPTEEPTEATTTNPVDEVIVQMNPYESLYLRQEEKAWISGFYPDGVLKQEDINETTLPAGTMMIAHSIYRPDSLDPYPGNDVYVLTDGRYVFFDHSTSANGEVLYNGRTLPEFFGSVVWGDLSLASWYDFYDGEKKIVENYELLPNTPLDPSIQPQNMVIIVDWNGDGKTDSIVRECPDPNQIWDCTVWYTDGATGTKTDVTDRFFKREWEEFSVFSDYIMLFKDENTGRYALIDTVDTGSADYSVIVYSFDSNDIITYTETWGSFVFENGKMFLQNGGYLFGNVCQVIEPLIFDGTSVSVDESNREVWWVAAYKAKKKGDSLPGTFTYTLTDVSIEKKSGDGYEELIVPGGIAIFPQYYEWNEDEEQKAGYAYFLLVDGSECRSAFRVEDNEGNYYWSINGTDQRELFFCLWGG
;
A
#
# COMPACT_ATOMS: atom_id res chain seq x y z
N MET A 1 -26.41 -39.01 -22.38
CA MET A 1 -25.74 -37.78 -21.88
C MET A 1 -25.58 -36.71 -22.96
N MET A 2 -25.06 -37.04 -24.14
CA MET A 2 -24.76 -36.09 -25.22
C MET A 2 -25.93 -35.20 -25.71
N LYS A 3 -27.18 -35.72 -25.72
CA LYS A 3 -28.36 -34.94 -26.13
C LYS A 3 -28.77 -33.82 -25.15
N ARG A 4 -28.42 -33.93 -23.86
CA ARG A 4 -28.74 -32.88 -22.86
C ARG A 4 -27.74 -31.73 -22.91
N ILE A 5 -26.48 -32.03 -23.24
CA ILE A 5 -25.41 -31.04 -23.38
C ILE A 5 -25.66 -30.16 -24.62
N ILE A 6 -26.07 -30.74 -25.74
CA ILE A 6 -26.37 -29.98 -26.97
C ILE A 6 -27.54 -29.00 -26.77
N VAL A 7 -28.58 -29.40 -26.02
CA VAL A 7 -29.72 -28.52 -25.72
C VAL A 7 -29.29 -27.35 -24.83
N LEU A 8 -28.36 -27.57 -23.90
CA LEU A 8 -27.85 -26.55 -22.99
C LEU A 8 -26.97 -25.53 -23.71
N VAL A 9 -26.12 -25.99 -24.64
CA VAL A 9 -25.28 -25.12 -25.48
C VAL A 9 -26.13 -24.27 -26.42
N ILE A 10 -27.17 -24.84 -27.02
CA ILE A 10 -28.08 -24.09 -27.90
C ILE A 10 -28.89 -23.05 -27.10
N ALA A 11 -29.37 -23.41 -25.91
CA ALA A 11 -30.08 -22.46 -25.04
C ALA A 11 -29.18 -21.28 -24.62
N MET A 12 -27.90 -21.54 -24.32
CA MET A 12 -26.94 -20.52 -23.92
C MET A 12 -26.58 -19.56 -25.08
N LEU A 13 -26.45 -20.09 -26.32
CA LEU A 13 -26.25 -19.27 -27.53
C LEU A 13 -27.46 -18.38 -27.86
N ILE A 14 -28.68 -18.83 -27.58
CA ILE A 14 -29.89 -18.03 -27.77
C ILE A 14 -29.98 -16.90 -26.74
N VAL A 15 -29.51 -17.13 -25.51
CA VAL A 15 -29.47 -16.07 -24.48
C VAL A 15 -28.39 -15.04 -24.78
N LEU A 16 -27.20 -15.45 -25.25
CA LEU A 16 -26.14 -14.50 -25.64
C LEU A 16 -26.54 -13.63 -26.85
N SER A 17 -27.28 -14.17 -27.82
CA SER A 17 -27.74 -13.41 -28.98
C SER A 17 -28.88 -12.43 -28.67
N ALA A 18 -29.61 -12.64 -27.57
CA ALA A 18 -30.62 -11.69 -27.09
C ALA A 18 -30.01 -10.47 -26.37
N LEU A 19 -28.81 -10.61 -25.79
CA LEU A 19 -28.15 -9.53 -25.05
C LEU A 19 -27.38 -8.54 -25.95
N THR A 20 -27.08 -8.90 -27.20
CA THR A 20 -26.37 -8.02 -28.15
C THR A 20 -27.28 -7.09 -28.98
N SER A 21 -28.60 -7.09 -28.76
CA SER A 21 -29.55 -6.26 -29.55
C SER A 21 -30.07 -5.00 -28.85
N CYS A 22 -29.53 -4.60 -27.70
CA CYS A 22 -29.85 -3.32 -27.07
C CYS A 22 -28.62 -2.40 -27.05
N SER A 23 -28.26 -1.88 -28.22
CA SER A 23 -27.40 -0.69 -28.32
C SER A 23 -28.12 0.35 -29.18
N VAL A 24 -28.81 1.27 -28.49
CA VAL A 24 -29.55 2.38 -29.09
C VAL A 24 -28.59 3.55 -29.29
N LYS A 25 -28.52 4.02 -30.54
CA LYS A 25 -27.78 5.21 -31.00
C LYS A 25 -28.26 6.49 -30.29
N THR A 26 -27.32 7.31 -29.84
CA THR A 26 -27.54 8.73 -29.53
C THR A 26 -26.75 9.60 -30.53
N PRO A 27 -27.35 10.66 -31.11
CA PRO A 27 -26.72 11.46 -32.16
C PRO A 27 -25.94 12.68 -31.64
N GLU A 28 -25.05 13.15 -32.51
CA GLU A 28 -24.20 14.36 -32.40
C GLU A 28 -24.98 15.65 -32.12
N SER A 29 -24.40 16.50 -31.27
CA SER A 29 -24.80 17.90 -31.10
C SER A 29 -23.74 18.83 -31.72
N LYS A 30 -24.17 19.65 -32.67
CA LYS A 30 -23.40 20.74 -33.28
C LYS A 30 -23.56 22.05 -32.50
N GLN A 31 -22.48 22.81 -32.46
CA GLN A 31 -22.42 24.26 -32.17
C GLN A 31 -23.55 25.06 -32.83
N SER A 32 -24.05 26.09 -32.14
CA SER A 32 -24.04 27.48 -32.65
C SER A 32 -24.49 28.48 -31.58
N SER A 33 -23.89 29.66 -31.70
CA SER A 33 -23.94 30.87 -30.89
C SER A 33 -25.25 31.68 -31.00
N GLU A 34 -25.38 32.64 -30.06
CA GLU A 34 -25.66 34.08 -30.29
C GLU A 34 -26.98 34.72 -29.75
N ILE A 35 -26.82 35.48 -28.64
CA ILE A 35 -27.24 36.86 -28.26
C ILE A 35 -28.71 37.36 -28.45
N THR A 36 -29.17 38.12 -27.41
CA THR A 36 -30.09 39.30 -27.39
C THR A 36 -31.62 38.99 -27.33
N THR A 37 -32.53 39.69 -26.62
CA THR A 37 -32.60 41.03 -25.99
C THR A 37 -33.78 41.08 -24.98
N VAL A 38 -33.65 41.99 -24.02
CA VAL A 38 -34.59 42.67 -23.09
C VAL A 38 -36.05 42.91 -23.57
N ALA A 39 -37.03 42.82 -22.66
CA ALA A 39 -38.14 43.80 -22.49
C ALA A 39 -39.03 43.53 -21.23
N GLU A 40 -39.00 44.46 -20.27
CA GLU A 40 -40.16 44.90 -19.45
C GLU A 40 -41.13 45.75 -20.33
N PRO A 41 -42.38 46.13 -19.94
CA PRO A 41 -42.89 46.36 -18.57
C PRO A 41 -44.37 45.93 -18.32
N SER A 42 -44.88 46.13 -17.11
CA SER A 42 -46.20 46.76 -16.87
C SER A 42 -46.64 46.73 -15.39
N THR A 43 -46.91 47.93 -14.88
CA THR A 43 -47.49 48.28 -13.58
C THR A 43 -49.01 48.10 -13.56
N ALA A 44 -49.59 47.53 -12.49
CA ALA A 44 -50.90 47.90 -11.94
C ALA A 44 -51.19 47.23 -10.58
N THR A 45 -51.25 48.02 -9.52
CA THR A 45 -52.02 47.80 -8.26
C THR A 45 -53.39 48.52 -8.42
N PRO A 46 -54.40 48.42 -7.51
CA PRO A 46 -54.53 47.66 -6.25
C PRO A 46 -55.92 46.98 -6.04
N THR A 47 -56.10 46.21 -4.95
CA THR A 47 -57.21 46.34 -3.97
C THR A 47 -56.99 45.34 -2.83
N GLU A 48 -56.98 45.86 -1.59
CA GLU A 48 -56.85 45.13 -0.33
C GLU A 48 -58.03 44.18 -0.04
N LYS A 49 -57.69 43.01 0.50
CA LYS A 49 -58.54 42.23 1.42
C LYS A 49 -57.64 41.83 2.59
N PRO A 50 -58.07 41.92 3.85
CA PRO A 50 -57.23 41.53 4.98
C PRO A 50 -57.11 40.01 4.98
N THR A 51 -55.92 39.50 4.65
CA THR A 51 -55.58 38.09 4.83
C THR A 51 -55.00 37.93 6.23
N GLU A 52 -55.59 37.00 6.97
CA GLU A 52 -55.21 36.60 8.33
C GLU A 52 -53.71 36.28 8.42
N ALA A 53 -53.11 36.60 9.56
CA ALA A 53 -51.76 36.19 9.89
C ALA A 53 -51.63 34.67 9.74
N PRO A 54 -50.54 34.14 9.14
CA PRO A 54 -50.34 32.71 9.07
C PRO A 54 -50.21 32.17 10.49
N THR A 55 -51.12 31.29 10.88
CA THR A 55 -50.94 30.38 12.00
C THR A 55 -49.68 29.57 11.71
N GLU A 56 -48.66 29.71 12.56
CA GLU A 56 -47.50 28.83 12.55
C GLU A 56 -48.01 27.38 12.71
N GLU A 57 -47.93 26.59 11.64
CA GLU A 57 -48.01 25.14 11.77
C GLU A 57 -46.81 24.70 12.62
N PRO A 58 -47.01 23.80 13.60
CA PRO A 58 -45.89 23.25 14.36
C PRO A 58 -44.98 22.58 13.36
N THR A 59 -43.75 23.08 13.22
CA THR A 59 -42.68 22.37 12.53
C THR A 59 -42.61 20.99 13.17
N GLU A 60 -42.95 19.94 12.42
CA GLU A 60 -42.72 18.58 12.84
C GLU A 60 -41.26 18.47 13.26
N ALA A 61 -41.03 18.26 14.55
CA ALA A 61 -39.72 17.94 15.05
C ALA A 61 -39.26 16.73 14.25
N THR A 62 -38.25 16.93 13.40
CA THR A 62 -37.60 15.84 12.70
C THR A 62 -37.02 14.97 13.81
N THR A 63 -37.69 13.86 14.10
CA THR A 63 -37.16 12.83 14.98
C THR A 63 -35.87 12.35 14.31
N THR A 64 -34.75 12.93 14.71
CA THR A 64 -33.44 12.34 14.45
C THR A 64 -33.46 11.02 15.20
N ASN A 65 -33.50 9.92 14.45
CA ASN A 65 -33.12 8.65 15.01
C ASN A 65 -31.76 8.86 15.70
N PRO A 66 -31.54 8.34 16.91
CA PRO A 66 -30.21 8.35 17.49
C PRO A 66 -29.29 7.71 16.46
N VAL A 67 -28.36 8.50 15.94
CA VAL A 67 -27.34 7.98 15.04
C VAL A 67 -26.50 7.07 15.93
N ASP A 68 -26.54 5.78 15.66
CA ASP A 68 -25.63 4.80 16.28
C ASP A 68 -24.19 5.33 16.21
N GLU A 69 -23.38 5.06 17.24
CA GLU A 69 -21.99 5.53 17.39
C GLU A 69 -21.27 5.63 16.02
N VAL A 70 -21.08 6.85 15.54
CA VAL A 70 -20.30 7.08 14.32
C VAL A 70 -18.84 6.95 14.71
N ILE A 71 -18.25 5.77 14.47
CA ILE A 71 -16.80 5.62 14.48
C ILE A 71 -16.27 6.45 13.32
N VAL A 72 -15.58 7.54 13.62
CA VAL A 72 -14.94 8.36 12.59
C VAL A 72 -13.66 7.65 12.18
N GLN A 73 -13.73 6.90 11.08
CA GLN A 73 -12.55 6.30 10.47
C GLN A 73 -11.74 7.40 9.78
N MET A 74 -10.67 7.81 10.46
CA MET A 74 -9.76 8.85 9.97
C MET A 74 -8.64 8.21 9.17
N ASN A 75 -8.38 8.76 7.99
CA ASN A 75 -7.20 8.39 7.21
C ASN A 75 -5.95 8.95 7.92
N PRO A 76 -4.99 8.11 8.37
CA PRO A 76 -3.77 8.56 9.03
C PRO A 76 -2.98 9.60 8.22
N TYR A 77 -3.11 9.59 6.89
CA TYR A 77 -2.42 10.52 6.00
C TYR A 77 -2.92 11.97 6.06
N GLU A 78 -4.13 12.18 6.56
CA GLU A 78 -4.74 13.51 6.71
C GLU A 78 -4.92 13.88 8.18
N SER A 79 -4.40 13.04 9.06
CA SER A 79 -4.61 13.15 10.50
C SER A 79 -3.35 13.64 11.21
N LEU A 80 -3.58 14.21 12.38
CA LEU A 80 -2.58 14.67 13.33
C LEU A 80 -2.62 13.79 14.57
N TYR A 81 -1.51 13.76 15.31
CA TYR A 81 -1.47 13.21 16.66
C TYR A 81 -0.79 14.19 17.63
N LEU A 82 -1.17 14.13 18.89
CA LEU A 82 -0.48 14.89 19.94
C LEU A 82 0.90 14.30 20.23
N ARG A 83 1.96 15.13 20.22
CA ARG A 83 3.32 14.64 20.56
C ARG A 83 3.50 14.30 22.04
N GLN A 84 2.68 14.90 22.89
CA GLN A 84 2.72 14.73 24.34
C GLN A 84 1.31 14.92 24.90
N GLU A 85 1.14 14.75 26.21
CA GLU A 85 -0.13 15.02 26.88
C GLU A 85 -0.47 16.51 26.82
N GLU A 86 -1.73 16.85 26.50
CA GLU A 86 -2.18 18.23 26.34
C GLU A 86 -3.50 18.52 27.01
N LYS A 87 -3.61 19.74 27.54
CA LYS A 87 -4.90 20.30 27.93
C LYS A 87 -5.67 20.74 26.70
N ALA A 88 -6.95 20.43 26.69
CA ALA A 88 -7.84 20.74 25.58
C ALA A 88 -9.26 21.05 26.07
N TRP A 89 -10.02 21.71 25.21
CA TRP A 89 -11.46 21.87 25.38
C TRP A 89 -12.16 20.82 24.51
N ILE A 90 -13.04 20.04 25.12
CA ILE A 90 -13.74 18.94 24.46
C ILE A 90 -15.25 19.13 24.52
N SER A 91 -15.94 18.69 23.48
CA SER A 91 -17.39 18.67 23.40
C SER A 91 -17.87 17.35 22.80
N GLY A 92 -19.16 17.04 22.99
CA GLY A 92 -19.80 15.85 22.45
C GLY A 92 -19.85 15.82 20.91
N PHE A 93 -20.41 14.74 20.36
CA PHE A 93 -20.68 14.63 18.93
C PHE A 93 -21.98 15.38 18.57
N TYR A 94 -21.92 16.24 17.56
CA TYR A 94 -23.05 17.00 17.03
C TYR A 94 -23.16 16.74 15.53
N PRO A 95 -24.10 15.87 15.09
CA PRO A 95 -24.27 15.52 13.68
C PRO A 95 -24.71 16.69 12.79
N ASP A 96 -25.33 17.71 13.39
CA ASP A 96 -25.81 18.93 12.72
C ASP A 96 -24.73 20.01 12.60
N GLY A 97 -23.53 19.76 13.14
CA GLY A 97 -22.41 20.70 13.10
C GLY A 97 -22.59 21.92 14.02
N VAL A 98 -23.53 21.90 14.96
CA VAL A 98 -23.77 23.02 15.88
C VAL A 98 -23.34 22.64 17.30
N LEU A 99 -22.14 23.09 17.68
CA LEU A 99 -21.65 22.94 19.05
C LEU A 99 -22.47 23.82 20.00
N LYS A 100 -22.95 23.22 21.10
CA LYS A 100 -23.56 23.96 22.21
C LYS A 100 -22.48 24.31 23.22
N GLN A 101 -22.30 25.61 23.47
CA GLN A 101 -21.24 26.12 24.36
C GLN A 101 -21.33 25.59 25.80
N GLU A 102 -22.53 25.21 26.25
CA GLU A 102 -22.80 24.63 27.58
C GLU A 102 -22.25 23.21 27.77
N ASP A 103 -21.87 22.53 26.68
CA ASP A 103 -21.37 21.15 26.69
C ASP A 103 -19.84 21.08 26.52
N ILE A 104 -19.14 22.23 26.55
CA ILE A 104 -17.69 22.31 26.43
C ILE A 104 -17.04 22.18 27.80
N ASN A 105 -16.14 21.21 27.95
CA ASN A 105 -15.42 20.94 29.19
C ASN A 105 -13.91 20.94 28.96
N GLU A 106 -13.13 21.37 29.95
CA GLU A 106 -11.67 21.17 29.93
C GLU A 106 -11.37 19.68 30.18
N THR A 107 -10.47 19.13 29.40
CA THR A 107 -9.96 17.77 29.56
C THR A 107 -8.45 17.73 29.35
N THR A 108 -7.85 16.60 29.67
CA THR A 108 -6.46 16.29 29.33
C THR A 108 -6.47 15.12 28.36
N LEU A 109 -5.89 15.32 27.18
CA LEU A 109 -5.75 14.30 26.15
C LEU A 109 -4.35 13.67 26.24
N PRO A 110 -4.25 12.33 26.22
CA PRO A 110 -2.97 11.66 26.30
C PRO A 110 -2.09 11.92 25.07
N ALA A 111 -0.79 11.68 25.24
CA ALA A 111 0.15 11.68 24.13
C ALA A 111 -0.28 10.63 23.09
N GLY A 112 -0.20 11.00 21.81
CA GLY A 112 -0.56 10.15 20.68
C GLY A 112 -2.04 10.23 20.31
N THR A 113 -2.88 11.00 21.02
CA THR A 113 -4.29 11.17 20.62
C THR A 113 -4.40 11.64 19.17
N MET A 114 -5.09 10.84 18.38
CA MET A 114 -5.39 11.06 16.97
C MET A 114 -6.53 12.03 16.79
N MET A 115 -6.39 12.90 15.79
CA MET A 115 -7.43 13.82 15.39
C MET A 115 -7.28 14.26 13.94
N ILE A 116 -8.37 14.73 13.35
CA ILE A 116 -8.38 15.35 12.03
C ILE A 116 -8.96 16.75 12.12
N ALA A 117 -8.42 17.69 11.34
CA ALA A 117 -9.01 19.02 11.28
C ALA A 117 -10.45 18.93 10.77
N HIS A 118 -11.38 19.61 11.44
CA HIS A 118 -12.80 19.58 11.08
C HIS A 118 -13.03 20.04 9.64
N SER A 119 -12.27 21.03 9.17
CA SER A 119 -12.33 21.53 7.80
C SER A 119 -11.97 20.48 6.74
N ILE A 120 -11.16 19.48 7.08
CA ILE A 120 -10.83 18.36 6.20
C ILE A 120 -11.95 17.32 6.23
N TYR A 121 -12.48 17.02 7.43
CA TYR A 121 -13.53 16.01 7.63
C TYR A 121 -14.92 16.44 7.09
N ARG A 122 -15.25 17.73 7.22
CA ARG A 122 -16.52 18.34 6.81
C ARG A 122 -16.29 19.68 6.10
N PRO A 123 -15.71 19.67 4.87
CA PRO A 123 -15.41 20.89 4.12
C PRO A 123 -16.67 21.71 3.78
N ASP A 124 -17.83 21.05 3.71
CA ASP A 124 -19.12 21.68 3.36
C ASP A 124 -19.93 22.18 4.58
N SER A 125 -19.42 22.02 5.79
CA SER A 125 -20.13 22.39 7.02
C SER A 125 -19.82 23.82 7.49
N LEU A 126 -20.75 24.40 8.24
CA LEU A 126 -20.50 25.63 8.98
C LEU A 126 -19.41 25.36 10.03
N ASP A 127 -18.45 26.28 10.16
CA ASP A 127 -17.46 26.25 11.23
C ASP A 127 -18.20 26.16 12.58
N PRO A 128 -18.08 25.04 13.31
CA PRO A 128 -18.89 24.77 14.47
C PRO A 128 -18.44 25.64 15.65
N TYR A 129 -17.25 26.24 15.58
CA TYR A 129 -16.73 27.15 16.59
C TYR A 129 -15.90 28.28 15.98
N PRO A 130 -16.55 29.28 15.35
CA PRO A 130 -15.88 30.33 14.59
C PRO A 130 -14.75 31.02 15.34
N GLY A 131 -13.59 31.08 14.71
CA GLY A 131 -12.40 31.71 15.26
C GLY A 131 -11.50 30.79 16.08
N ASN A 132 -11.77 29.48 16.12
CA ASN A 132 -10.90 28.47 16.70
C ASN A 132 -10.61 27.37 15.67
N ASP A 133 -9.45 26.74 15.79
CA ASP A 133 -9.15 25.53 15.02
C ASP A 133 -9.82 24.34 15.71
N VAL A 134 -10.85 23.79 15.07
CA VAL A 134 -11.60 22.64 15.57
C VAL A 134 -11.08 21.36 14.95
N TYR A 135 -10.86 20.35 15.79
CA TYR A 135 -10.47 19.01 15.41
C TYR A 135 -11.53 18.01 15.85
N VAL A 136 -11.59 16.87 15.17
CA VAL A 136 -12.47 15.75 15.50
C VAL A 136 -11.59 14.61 16.00
N LEU A 137 -11.99 13.96 17.10
CA LEU A 137 -11.39 12.74 17.63
C LEU A 137 -11.97 11.49 16.96
N THR A 138 -11.30 10.35 17.05
CA THR A 138 -11.73 9.09 16.40
C THR A 138 -13.10 8.58 16.88
N ASP A 139 -13.52 8.97 18.08
CA ASP A 139 -14.84 8.70 18.64
C ASP A 139 -15.90 9.78 18.31
N GLY A 140 -15.56 10.71 17.41
CA GLY A 140 -16.46 11.76 16.92
C GLY A 140 -16.56 13.00 17.80
N ARG A 141 -15.93 13.03 18.98
CA ARG A 141 -15.92 14.24 19.82
C ARG A 141 -15.15 15.37 19.16
N TYR A 142 -15.59 16.61 19.37
CA TYR A 142 -14.87 17.79 18.91
C TYR A 142 -13.89 18.26 19.98
N VAL A 143 -12.70 18.66 19.55
CA VAL A 143 -11.65 19.22 20.42
C VAL A 143 -11.06 20.49 19.81
N PHE A 144 -10.68 21.42 20.67
CA PHE A 144 -9.86 22.56 20.30
C PHE A 144 -8.90 22.92 21.44
N PHE A 145 -7.87 23.68 21.11
CA PHE A 145 -6.77 24.02 22.01
C PHE A 145 -6.68 25.54 22.14
N ASP A 146 -6.16 25.99 23.28
CA ASP A 146 -5.87 27.41 23.45
C ASP A 146 -4.79 27.81 22.45
N HIS A 147 -5.08 28.85 21.67
CA HIS A 147 -4.18 29.40 20.68
C HIS A 147 -3.75 30.83 21.02
N SER A 148 -2.54 31.17 20.60
CA SER A 148 -2.02 32.53 20.63
C SER A 148 -1.29 32.82 19.32
N THR A 149 -0.98 34.09 19.06
CA THR A 149 -0.21 34.48 17.87
C THR A 149 1.16 34.94 18.29
N SER A 150 2.21 34.34 17.69
CA SER A 150 3.58 34.77 17.89
C SER A 150 3.83 36.18 17.34
N ALA A 151 4.96 36.80 17.70
CA ALA A 151 5.34 38.10 17.17
C ALA A 151 5.46 38.13 15.63
N ASN A 152 5.66 36.96 15.00
CA ASN A 152 5.79 36.81 13.55
C ASN A 152 4.46 36.44 12.86
N GLY A 153 3.34 36.39 13.60
CA GLY A 153 2.03 36.03 13.05
C GLY A 153 1.74 34.53 13.01
N GLU A 154 2.59 33.69 13.61
CA GLU A 154 2.40 32.23 13.65
C GLU A 154 1.39 31.84 14.74
N VAL A 155 0.50 30.90 14.44
CA VAL A 155 -0.43 30.33 15.43
C VAL A 155 0.34 29.38 16.35
N LEU A 156 0.20 29.58 17.66
CA LEU A 156 0.83 28.79 18.70
C LEU A 156 -0.24 28.07 19.52
N TYR A 157 -0.22 26.74 19.51
CA TYR A 157 -1.09 25.87 20.29
C TYR A 157 -0.46 25.61 21.66
N ASN A 158 -1.14 26.01 22.74
CA ASN A 158 -0.58 26.03 24.10
C ASN A 158 0.85 26.62 24.16
N GLY A 159 1.10 27.67 23.35
CA GLY A 159 2.39 28.37 23.28
C GLY A 159 3.47 27.70 22.42
N ARG A 160 3.18 26.62 21.68
CA ARG A 160 4.10 25.93 20.76
C ARG A 160 3.66 26.04 19.32
N THR A 161 4.62 25.99 18.41
CA THR A 161 4.33 25.95 16.96
C THR A 161 3.61 24.66 16.61
N LEU A 162 2.91 24.65 15.46
CA LEU A 162 2.21 23.46 14.96
C LEU A 162 3.11 22.20 14.93
N PRO A 163 4.34 22.20 14.38
CA PRO A 163 5.20 21.01 14.34
C PRO A 163 5.75 20.57 15.71
N GLU A 164 5.81 21.47 16.69
CA GLU A 164 6.20 21.14 18.07
C GLU A 164 5.02 20.56 18.88
N PHE A 165 3.79 20.93 18.50
CA PHE A 165 2.56 20.50 19.18
C PHE A 165 2.01 19.19 18.59
N PHE A 166 1.88 19.16 17.27
CA PHE A 166 1.37 18.02 16.52
C PHE A 166 2.49 17.26 15.82
N GLY A 167 2.32 15.94 15.75
CA GLY A 167 2.93 15.13 14.71
C GLY A 167 1.93 14.89 13.59
N SER A 168 2.43 14.72 12.37
CA SER A 168 1.63 14.47 11.18
C SER A 168 2.36 13.54 10.24
N VAL A 169 1.63 12.93 9.32
CA VAL A 169 2.26 12.31 8.15
C VAL A 169 2.61 13.40 7.14
N VAL A 170 3.86 13.47 6.71
CA VAL A 170 4.28 14.38 5.64
C VAL A 170 4.11 13.67 4.31
N TRP A 171 3.02 13.97 3.60
CA TRP A 171 2.71 13.47 2.24
C TRP A 171 3.85 13.69 1.22
N GLY A 172 4.81 14.58 1.50
CA GLY A 172 5.91 14.91 0.59
C GLY A 172 7.18 14.06 0.71
N ASP A 173 7.40 13.33 1.81
CA ASP A 173 8.55 12.40 1.97
C ASP A 173 8.11 10.93 1.93
N LEU A 174 6.80 10.70 1.87
CA LEU A 174 6.20 9.44 1.45
C LEU A 174 6.00 9.45 -0.06
N SER A 175 7.12 9.46 -0.81
CA SER A 175 7.29 8.29 -1.66
C SER A 175 7.38 7.09 -0.70
N LEU A 176 6.21 6.66 -0.20
CA LEU A 176 5.90 5.24 -0.25
C LEU A 176 6.28 4.93 -1.67
N ALA A 177 7.46 4.33 -1.82
CA ALA A 177 7.92 3.93 -3.11
C ALA A 177 6.68 3.28 -3.69
N SER A 178 6.13 3.86 -4.77
CA SER A 178 5.54 2.95 -5.71
C SER A 178 6.63 1.89 -5.86
N TRP A 179 6.29 0.62 -5.74
CA TRP A 179 7.29 -0.44 -5.88
C TRP A 179 8.14 -0.25 -7.16
N TYR A 180 7.65 0.60 -8.06
CA TYR A 180 8.19 1.17 -9.29
C TYR A 180 9.16 2.39 -9.19
N ASP A 181 9.32 3.06 -8.05
CA ASP A 181 10.24 4.22 -7.89
C ASP A 181 11.58 3.80 -7.30
N PHE A 182 12.34 2.97 -8.03
CA PHE A 182 13.75 2.73 -7.73
C PHE A 182 14.72 3.49 -8.64
N TYR A 183 14.21 4.30 -9.56
CA TYR A 183 15.08 5.09 -10.42
C TYR A 183 14.39 6.37 -10.90
N ASP A 184 14.80 7.50 -10.32
CA ASP A 184 14.42 8.86 -10.75
C ASP A 184 15.13 9.33 -12.03
N GLY A 185 15.97 8.48 -12.62
CA GLY A 185 16.72 8.84 -13.83
C GLY A 185 16.00 8.43 -15.12
N GLU A 186 16.42 9.03 -16.23
CA GLU A 186 15.99 8.59 -17.55
C GLU A 186 16.61 7.21 -17.86
N LYS A 187 15.77 6.24 -18.21
CA LYS A 187 16.24 4.92 -18.68
C LYS A 187 17.04 5.10 -19.97
N LYS A 188 18.20 4.44 -20.05
CA LYS A 188 19.08 4.46 -21.21
C LYS A 188 18.92 3.18 -22.01
N ILE A 189 18.49 3.33 -23.26
CA ILE A 189 18.43 2.21 -24.21
C ILE A 189 19.86 1.85 -24.64
N VAL A 190 20.19 0.57 -24.54
CA VAL A 190 21.48 0.00 -24.98
C VAL A 190 21.19 -1.11 -25.97
N GLU A 191 21.81 -1.09 -27.15
CA GLU A 191 21.52 -2.07 -28.20
C GLU A 191 21.96 -3.50 -27.82
N ASN A 192 23.17 -3.66 -27.29
CA ASN A 192 23.69 -4.95 -26.84
C ASN A 192 24.32 -4.80 -25.47
N TYR A 193 23.89 -5.63 -24.52
CA TYR A 193 24.43 -5.66 -23.17
C TYR A 193 24.95 -7.06 -22.83
N GLU A 194 26.22 -7.15 -22.47
CA GLU A 194 26.83 -8.37 -21.94
C GLU A 194 26.60 -8.43 -20.43
N LEU A 195 25.90 -9.46 -19.97
CA LEU A 195 25.60 -9.65 -18.56
C LEU A 195 26.79 -10.33 -17.87
N LEU A 196 27.34 -9.67 -16.85
CA LEU A 196 28.52 -10.14 -16.14
C LEU A 196 28.13 -11.00 -14.92
N PRO A 197 28.92 -12.06 -14.59
CA PRO A 197 28.66 -12.88 -13.42
C PRO A 197 28.68 -12.09 -12.11
N ASN A 198 27.80 -12.48 -11.19
CA ASN A 198 27.64 -11.94 -9.85
C ASN A 198 27.40 -10.41 -9.82
N THR A 199 26.86 -9.87 -10.91
CA THR A 199 26.55 -8.45 -11.06
C THR A 199 25.10 -8.30 -11.53
N PRO A 200 24.21 -7.68 -10.73
CA PRO A 200 22.86 -7.40 -11.19
C PRO A 200 22.89 -6.35 -12.31
N LEU A 201 21.98 -6.47 -13.27
CA LEU A 201 21.76 -5.47 -14.30
C LEU A 201 21.32 -4.16 -13.63
N ASP A 202 21.96 -3.06 -14.01
CA ASP A 202 21.58 -1.73 -13.57
C ASP A 202 20.16 -1.40 -14.09
N PRO A 203 19.19 -1.09 -13.21
CA PRO A 203 17.80 -0.82 -13.61
C PRO A 203 17.65 0.43 -14.49
N SER A 204 18.67 1.29 -14.56
CA SER A 204 18.72 2.41 -15.49
C SER A 204 18.96 2.00 -16.94
N ILE A 205 19.38 0.76 -17.20
CA ILE A 205 19.72 0.25 -18.52
C ILE A 205 18.57 -0.58 -19.06
N GLN A 206 18.12 -0.24 -20.27
CA GLN A 206 17.13 -1.01 -21.01
C GLN A 206 17.82 -1.68 -22.21
N PRO A 207 18.35 -2.90 -22.05
CA PRO A 207 19.02 -3.60 -23.14
C PRO A 207 17.99 -4.06 -24.19
N GLN A 208 18.24 -3.75 -25.46
CA GLN A 208 17.51 -4.36 -26.58
C GLN A 208 17.90 -5.85 -26.68
N ASN A 209 19.20 -6.12 -26.72
CA ASN A 209 19.72 -7.49 -26.71
C ASN A 209 20.53 -7.75 -25.45
N MET A 210 20.35 -8.94 -24.88
CA MET A 210 21.18 -9.45 -23.80
C MET A 210 22.04 -10.59 -24.29
N VAL A 211 23.32 -10.54 -23.91
CA VAL A 211 24.31 -11.55 -24.26
C VAL A 211 24.91 -12.09 -22.97
N ILE A 212 24.91 -13.41 -22.83
CA ILE A 212 25.57 -14.14 -21.75
C ILE A 212 26.68 -14.97 -22.39
N ILE A 213 27.90 -14.87 -21.87
CA ILE A 213 29.09 -15.54 -22.41
C ILE A 213 29.76 -16.32 -21.26
N VAL A 214 29.38 -17.59 -21.11
CA VAL A 214 29.85 -18.46 -20.01
C VAL A 214 29.94 -19.91 -20.45
N ASP A 215 30.64 -20.73 -19.67
CA ASP A 215 30.57 -22.20 -19.78
C ASP A 215 29.27 -22.69 -19.13
N TRP A 216 28.18 -22.69 -19.90
CA TRP A 216 26.83 -22.92 -19.42
C TRP A 216 26.59 -24.41 -19.17
N ASN A 217 27.07 -25.26 -20.09
CA ASN A 217 26.93 -26.71 -19.98
C ASN A 217 28.00 -27.39 -19.10
N GLY A 218 29.05 -26.66 -18.70
CA GLY A 218 30.13 -27.14 -17.83
C GLY A 218 31.19 -28.01 -18.54
N ASP A 219 31.30 -27.93 -19.86
CA ASP A 219 32.25 -28.72 -20.66
C ASP A 219 33.65 -28.08 -20.78
N GLY A 220 33.85 -26.90 -20.18
CA GLY A 220 35.10 -26.15 -20.21
C GLY A 220 35.27 -25.27 -21.45
N LYS A 221 34.26 -25.13 -22.30
CA LYS A 221 34.19 -24.19 -23.42
C LYS A 221 33.17 -23.11 -23.13
N THR A 222 33.38 -21.96 -23.75
CA THR A 222 32.49 -20.81 -23.57
C THR A 222 31.34 -20.90 -24.54
N ASP A 223 30.14 -21.03 -24.00
CA ASP A 223 28.87 -20.96 -24.71
C ASP A 223 28.38 -19.50 -24.80
N SER A 224 27.35 -19.27 -25.61
CA SER A 224 26.62 -18.00 -25.62
C SER A 224 25.11 -18.19 -25.56
N ILE A 225 24.44 -17.41 -24.72
CA ILE A 225 22.97 -17.24 -24.76
C ILE A 225 22.69 -15.80 -25.19
N VAL A 226 21.89 -15.62 -26.23
CA VAL A 226 21.54 -14.30 -26.78
C VAL A 226 20.02 -14.15 -26.80
N ARG A 227 19.50 -13.18 -26.06
CA ARG A 227 18.12 -12.69 -26.20
C ARG A 227 18.14 -11.52 -27.19
N GLU A 228 17.42 -11.66 -28.28
CA GLU A 228 17.27 -10.64 -29.33
C GLU A 228 15.86 -10.04 -29.27
N CYS A 229 15.76 -8.73 -29.04
CA CYS A 229 14.51 -7.98 -29.15
C CYS A 229 14.55 -7.11 -30.43
N PRO A 230 13.76 -7.45 -31.46
CA PRO A 230 13.82 -6.78 -32.77
C PRO A 230 13.23 -5.36 -32.76
N ASP A 231 12.34 -5.05 -31.83
CA ASP A 231 11.76 -3.71 -31.64
C ASP A 231 11.92 -3.28 -30.17
N PRO A 232 12.63 -2.19 -29.87
CA PRO A 232 12.74 -1.66 -28.50
C PRO A 232 11.40 -1.26 -27.87
N ASN A 233 10.35 -1.08 -28.69
CA ASN A 233 9.01 -0.75 -28.23
C ASN A 233 8.11 -1.99 -28.09
N GLN A 234 8.58 -3.17 -28.52
CA GLN A 234 7.86 -4.45 -28.44
C GLN A 234 8.82 -5.54 -27.96
N ILE A 235 9.47 -5.30 -26.84
CA ILE A 235 10.49 -6.22 -26.31
C ILE A 235 9.94 -7.59 -25.90
N TRP A 236 8.61 -7.73 -25.80
CA TRP A 236 7.91 -8.98 -25.54
C TRP A 236 8.02 -9.96 -26.71
N ASP A 237 8.28 -9.47 -27.92
CA ASP A 237 8.53 -10.30 -29.11
C ASP A 237 10.02 -10.61 -29.26
N CYS A 238 10.59 -11.32 -28.28
CA CYS A 238 12.02 -11.67 -28.28
C CYS A 238 12.27 -13.12 -28.72
N THR A 239 13.44 -13.36 -29.32
CA THR A 239 13.96 -14.72 -29.59
C THR A 239 15.18 -14.97 -28.72
N VAL A 240 15.32 -16.18 -28.19
CA VAL A 240 16.50 -16.58 -27.40
C VAL A 240 17.25 -17.71 -28.10
N TRP A 241 18.53 -17.49 -28.33
CA TRP A 241 19.43 -18.43 -28.98
C TRP A 241 20.52 -18.91 -28.02
N TYR A 242 20.68 -20.22 -27.92
CA TYR A 242 21.86 -20.83 -27.31
C TYR A 242 22.86 -21.25 -28.41
N THR A 243 24.15 -21.01 -28.19
CA THR A 243 25.23 -21.53 -29.03
C THR A 243 26.24 -22.27 -28.16
N ASP A 244 26.41 -23.55 -28.43
CA ASP A 244 27.41 -24.42 -27.80
C ASP A 244 28.81 -24.03 -28.27
N GLY A 245 29.70 -23.69 -27.34
CA GLY A 245 31.08 -23.28 -27.61
C GLY A 245 32.00 -24.38 -28.13
N ALA A 246 31.72 -25.64 -27.76
CA ALA A 246 32.49 -26.79 -28.20
C ALA A 246 32.13 -27.21 -29.62
N THR A 247 30.84 -27.19 -29.97
CA THR A 247 30.36 -27.69 -31.28
C THR A 247 30.03 -26.59 -32.29
N GLY A 248 29.77 -25.37 -31.82
CA GLY A 248 29.22 -24.26 -32.63
C GLY A 248 27.74 -24.44 -32.98
N THR A 249 27.06 -25.42 -32.39
CA THR A 249 25.64 -25.67 -32.65
C THR A 249 24.80 -24.53 -32.09
N LYS A 250 23.97 -23.91 -32.93
CA LYS A 250 23.01 -22.87 -32.55
C LYS A 250 21.61 -23.48 -32.42
N THR A 251 20.94 -23.25 -31.30
CA THR A 251 19.62 -23.80 -30.96
C THR A 251 18.69 -22.68 -30.51
N ASP A 252 17.47 -22.65 -31.05
CA ASP A 252 16.39 -21.79 -30.55
C ASP A 252 15.86 -22.38 -29.23
N VAL A 253 15.87 -21.57 -28.18
CA VAL A 253 15.45 -21.94 -26.83
C VAL A 253 14.36 -21.00 -26.30
N THR A 254 13.73 -20.21 -27.19
CA THR A 254 12.73 -19.20 -26.85
C THR A 254 11.51 -19.79 -26.12
N ASP A 255 11.16 -21.04 -26.42
CA ASP A 255 10.04 -21.76 -25.80
C ASP A 255 10.33 -22.27 -24.38
N ARG A 256 11.59 -22.17 -23.92
CA ARG A 256 12.06 -22.66 -22.62
C ARG A 256 12.19 -21.56 -21.58
N PHE A 257 12.02 -20.30 -22.00
CA PHE A 257 11.89 -19.17 -21.10
C PHE A 257 10.46 -19.02 -20.61
N PHE A 258 10.31 -18.41 -19.43
CA PHE A 258 9.01 -18.21 -18.80
C PHE A 258 8.10 -17.37 -19.71
N LYS A 259 6.85 -17.83 -19.89
CA LYS A 259 5.80 -17.14 -20.66
C LYS A 259 4.48 -17.27 -19.92
N ARG A 260 3.79 -16.15 -19.71
CA ARG A 260 2.47 -16.15 -19.08
C ARG A 260 1.38 -16.26 -20.15
N GLU A 261 0.44 -17.19 -19.96
CA GLU A 261 -0.54 -17.56 -21.00
C GLU A 261 -1.63 -16.50 -21.28
N TRP A 262 -1.81 -15.49 -20.42
CA TRP A 262 -2.97 -14.60 -20.44
C TRP A 262 -2.65 -13.11 -20.65
N GLU A 263 -1.38 -12.74 -20.72
CA GLU A 263 -0.93 -11.35 -20.83
C GLU A 263 0.12 -11.21 -21.93
N GLU A 264 -0.06 -10.22 -22.80
CA GLU A 264 0.95 -9.76 -23.77
C GLU A 264 2.21 -9.14 -23.08
N PHE A 265 2.29 -9.22 -21.74
CA PHE A 265 3.32 -8.63 -20.88
C PHE A 265 4.45 -9.60 -20.47
N SER A 266 4.72 -10.64 -21.26
CA SER A 266 5.91 -11.46 -20.98
C SER A 266 7.18 -10.73 -21.45
N VAL A 267 8.24 -10.79 -20.66
CA VAL A 267 9.65 -10.44 -20.95
C VAL A 267 10.18 -9.04 -20.57
N PHE A 268 9.45 -8.21 -19.81
CA PHE A 268 10.18 -7.19 -19.01
C PHE A 268 10.59 -7.79 -17.68
N SER A 269 11.89 -8.03 -17.57
CA SER A 269 12.55 -8.36 -16.33
C SER A 269 12.77 -7.08 -15.52
N ASP A 270 12.27 -7.01 -14.29
CA ASP A 270 12.53 -5.89 -13.37
C ASP A 270 13.96 -5.93 -12.83
N TYR A 271 14.45 -7.14 -12.57
CA TYR A 271 15.83 -7.40 -12.13
C TYR A 271 16.37 -8.63 -12.85
N ILE A 272 17.61 -8.54 -13.34
CA ILE A 272 18.30 -9.64 -14.00
C ILE A 272 19.69 -9.78 -13.40
N MET A 273 20.13 -10.99 -13.12
CA MET A 273 21.46 -11.27 -12.63
C MET A 273 21.97 -12.60 -13.17
N LEU A 274 23.18 -12.60 -13.73
CA LEU A 274 23.90 -13.84 -14.00
C LEU A 274 24.63 -14.24 -12.73
N PHE A 275 24.20 -15.31 -12.08
CA PHE A 275 24.82 -15.82 -10.86
C PHE A 275 25.78 -16.96 -11.18
N LYS A 276 26.93 -17.00 -10.49
CA LYS A 276 27.87 -18.12 -10.53
C LYS A 276 28.01 -18.72 -9.13
N ASP A 277 27.62 -19.98 -8.97
CA ASP A 277 27.86 -20.70 -7.72
C ASP A 277 29.35 -21.00 -7.56
N GLU A 278 29.92 -20.52 -6.45
CA GLU A 278 31.33 -20.70 -6.13
C GLU A 278 31.66 -22.16 -5.79
N ASN A 279 30.69 -22.94 -5.32
CA ASN A 279 30.90 -24.33 -4.92
C ASN A 279 30.95 -25.27 -6.12
N THR A 280 30.02 -25.13 -7.06
CA THR A 280 29.92 -25.99 -8.24
C THR A 280 30.56 -25.39 -9.50
N GLY A 281 30.78 -24.07 -9.53
CA GLY A 281 31.24 -23.34 -10.71
C GLY A 281 30.16 -23.13 -11.78
N ARG A 282 28.93 -23.61 -11.55
CA ARG A 282 27.81 -23.51 -12.48
C ARG A 282 27.21 -22.11 -12.51
N TYR A 283 26.62 -21.77 -13.65
CA TYR A 283 25.93 -20.51 -13.85
C TYR A 283 24.41 -20.71 -13.83
N ALA A 284 23.72 -19.69 -13.32
CA ALA A 284 22.27 -19.56 -13.46
C ALA A 284 21.92 -18.11 -13.79
N LEU A 285 20.85 -17.92 -14.54
CA LEU A 285 20.28 -16.60 -14.79
C LEU A 285 19.08 -16.42 -13.86
N ILE A 286 19.16 -15.45 -12.96
CA ILE A 286 18.07 -15.01 -12.12
C ILE A 286 17.37 -13.86 -12.84
N ASP A 287 16.07 -13.97 -13.00
CA ASP A 287 15.22 -13.05 -13.73
C ASP A 287 13.95 -12.80 -12.92
N THR A 288 13.60 -11.54 -12.66
CA THR A 288 12.39 -11.18 -11.91
C THR A 288 11.37 -10.59 -12.84
N VAL A 289 10.15 -11.11 -12.82
CA VAL A 289 9.07 -10.71 -13.72
C VAL A 289 7.90 -10.18 -12.90
N ASP A 290 7.35 -9.02 -13.29
CA ASP A 290 6.07 -8.52 -12.79
C ASP A 290 4.95 -9.47 -13.24
N THR A 291 4.24 -10.04 -12.26
CA THR A 291 3.12 -10.96 -12.48
C THR A 291 1.78 -10.32 -12.15
N GLY A 292 1.70 -8.99 -12.22
CA GLY A 292 0.51 -8.19 -12.05
C GLY A 292 0.34 -7.70 -10.62
N SER A 293 -0.08 -6.44 -10.47
CA SER A 293 -0.18 -5.77 -9.16
C SER A 293 1.17 -5.71 -8.45
N ALA A 294 1.22 -5.94 -7.14
CA ALA A 294 2.47 -5.95 -6.35
C ALA A 294 3.11 -7.35 -6.29
N ASP A 295 2.75 -8.24 -7.23
CA ASP A 295 3.19 -9.64 -7.24
C ASP A 295 4.32 -9.84 -8.25
N TYR A 296 5.46 -10.34 -7.79
CA TYR A 296 6.63 -10.60 -8.61
C TYR A 296 6.95 -12.11 -8.59
N SER A 297 7.55 -12.60 -9.66
CA SER A 297 8.11 -13.95 -9.72
C SER A 297 9.60 -13.89 -9.99
N VAL A 298 10.38 -14.54 -9.14
CA VAL A 298 11.80 -14.84 -9.36
C VAL A 298 11.91 -16.14 -10.13
N ILE A 299 12.36 -16.04 -11.37
CA ILE A 299 12.65 -17.15 -12.28
C ILE A 299 14.15 -17.43 -12.26
N VAL A 300 14.53 -18.68 -12.07
CA VAL A 300 15.93 -19.11 -12.09
C VAL A 300 16.13 -20.07 -13.25
N TYR A 301 16.83 -19.64 -14.28
CA TYR A 301 17.20 -20.46 -15.42
C TYR A 301 18.54 -21.16 -15.18
N SER A 302 18.60 -22.46 -15.45
CA SER A 302 19.82 -23.26 -15.32
C SER A 302 19.94 -24.28 -16.47
N PHE A 303 21.14 -24.84 -16.64
CA PHE A 303 21.39 -25.84 -17.68
C PHE A 303 20.73 -27.19 -17.36
N ASP A 304 20.00 -27.72 -18.33
CA ASP A 304 19.54 -29.12 -18.36
C ASP A 304 20.07 -29.84 -19.60
N SER A 305 20.49 -31.09 -19.47
CA SER A 305 21.12 -31.81 -20.59
C SER A 305 20.14 -32.21 -21.71
N ASN A 306 18.84 -32.28 -21.43
CA ASN A 306 17.82 -32.62 -22.42
C ASN A 306 17.27 -31.36 -23.08
N ASP A 307 16.99 -30.35 -22.25
CA ASP A 307 16.28 -29.14 -22.67
C ASP A 307 17.20 -27.92 -22.80
N ILE A 308 18.50 -28.00 -22.53
CA ILE A 308 19.50 -26.90 -22.54
C ILE A 308 19.23 -25.83 -21.47
N ILE A 309 17.97 -25.45 -21.28
CA ILE A 309 17.47 -24.49 -20.30
C ILE A 309 16.25 -25.10 -19.64
N THR A 310 16.25 -25.10 -18.32
CA THR A 310 15.09 -25.32 -17.47
C THR A 310 14.95 -24.15 -16.51
N TYR A 311 13.78 -24.01 -15.86
CA TYR A 311 13.60 -22.98 -14.84
C TYR A 311 12.76 -23.44 -13.66
N THR A 312 12.99 -22.76 -12.54
CA THR A 312 12.13 -22.79 -11.36
C THR A 312 11.57 -21.40 -11.10
N GLU A 313 10.41 -21.33 -10.43
CA GLU A 313 9.75 -20.08 -10.06
C GLU A 313 9.61 -20.00 -8.53
N THR A 314 9.89 -18.83 -7.96
CA THR A 314 9.63 -18.48 -6.56
C THR A 314 8.94 -17.12 -6.51
N TRP A 315 7.84 -16.99 -5.77
CA TRP A 315 7.05 -15.75 -5.71
C TRP A 315 7.68 -14.73 -4.76
N GLY A 316 7.86 -13.50 -5.23
CA GLY A 316 8.38 -12.33 -4.51
C GLY A 316 9.34 -11.47 -5.34
N SER A 317 9.77 -10.34 -4.80
CA SER A 317 10.75 -9.46 -5.46
C SER A 317 12.18 -9.88 -5.12
N PHE A 318 13.07 -10.00 -6.10
CA PHE A 318 14.47 -10.33 -5.85
C PHE A 318 15.30 -9.11 -5.45
N VAL A 319 16.18 -9.27 -4.46
CA VAL A 319 17.19 -8.28 -4.08
C VAL A 319 18.55 -8.93 -3.89
N PHE A 320 19.60 -8.31 -4.44
CA PHE A 320 20.99 -8.71 -4.23
C PHE A 320 21.78 -7.59 -3.56
N GLU A 321 22.15 -7.77 -2.30
CA GLU A 321 22.88 -6.77 -1.51
C GLU A 321 24.03 -7.42 -0.74
N ASN A 322 25.21 -6.79 -0.76
CA ASN A 322 26.40 -7.24 -0.02
C ASN A 322 26.77 -8.72 -0.28
N GLY A 323 26.58 -9.19 -1.52
CA GLY A 323 26.90 -10.56 -1.93
C GLY A 323 25.87 -11.61 -1.51
N LYS A 324 24.72 -11.19 -0.99
CA LYS A 324 23.63 -12.08 -0.54
C LYS A 324 22.38 -11.86 -1.36
N MET A 325 21.63 -12.94 -1.56
CA MET A 325 20.34 -12.96 -2.24
C MET A 325 19.22 -12.91 -1.22
N PHE A 326 18.22 -12.10 -1.49
CA PHE A 326 17.03 -11.96 -0.67
C PHE A 326 15.79 -11.96 -1.56
N LEU A 327 14.72 -12.47 -1.00
CA LEU A 327 13.36 -12.30 -1.47
C LEU A 327 12.73 -11.21 -0.62
N GLN A 328 12.03 -10.30 -1.27
CA GLN A 328 11.26 -9.25 -0.63
C GLN A 328 9.79 -9.46 -0.95
N ASN A 329 9.00 -9.62 0.10
CA ASN A 329 7.56 -9.81 0.00
C ASN A 329 6.83 -8.69 0.75
N GLY A 330 5.72 -8.22 0.17
CA GLY A 330 4.80 -7.34 0.85
C GLY A 330 3.94 -8.11 1.85
N GLY A 331 3.64 -7.49 3.00
CA GLY A 331 2.61 -7.98 3.90
C GLY A 331 1.81 -6.84 4.52
N TYR A 332 0.66 -7.18 5.10
CA TYR A 332 -0.22 -6.22 5.76
C TYR A 332 -0.46 -6.65 7.22
N LEU A 333 0.21 -5.96 8.14
CA LEU A 333 -0.05 -6.02 9.57
C LEU A 333 -0.20 -4.58 10.07
N PHE A 334 -1.18 -4.32 10.93
CA PHE A 334 -1.66 -2.97 11.25
C PHE A 334 -2.11 -2.16 10.02
N GLY A 335 -2.51 -2.87 8.93
CA GLY A 335 -2.83 -2.33 7.60
C GLY A 335 -1.77 -1.40 7.00
N ASN A 336 -0.53 -1.50 7.47
CA ASN A 336 0.62 -0.81 6.91
C ASN A 336 1.45 -1.81 6.10
N VAL A 337 2.05 -1.33 5.01
CA VAL A 337 2.93 -2.13 4.17
C VAL A 337 4.17 -2.52 4.97
N CYS A 338 4.32 -3.81 5.24
CA CYS A 338 5.57 -4.38 5.73
C CYS A 338 6.37 -4.99 4.59
N GLN A 339 7.69 -4.94 4.76
CA GLN A 339 8.68 -5.57 3.91
C GLN A 339 9.20 -6.79 4.67
N VAL A 340 8.84 -7.95 4.17
CA VAL A 340 9.41 -9.23 4.57
C VAL A 340 10.70 -9.39 3.77
N ILE A 341 11.83 -9.58 4.45
CA ILE A 341 13.11 -9.89 3.84
C ILE A 341 13.46 -11.33 4.22
N GLU A 342 13.53 -12.16 3.20
CA GLU A 342 13.74 -13.60 3.30
C GLU A 342 15.04 -13.95 2.58
N PRO A 343 16.11 -14.34 3.28
CA PRO A 343 17.34 -14.78 2.62
C PRO A 343 17.05 -15.94 1.68
N LEU A 344 17.67 -15.92 0.50
CA LEU A 344 17.54 -16.98 -0.48
C LEU A 344 18.75 -17.90 -0.44
N ILE A 345 18.48 -19.21 -0.44
CA ILE A 345 19.48 -20.27 -0.59
C ILE A 345 19.44 -20.74 -2.04
N PHE A 346 20.59 -20.63 -2.71
CA PHE A 346 20.77 -21.16 -4.07
C PHE A 346 21.44 -22.53 -4.02
N ASP A 347 20.84 -23.53 -4.66
CA ASP A 347 21.33 -24.91 -4.67
C ASP A 347 22.12 -25.29 -5.93
N GLY A 348 22.34 -24.32 -6.84
CA GLY A 348 22.96 -24.54 -8.14
C GLY A 348 21.98 -24.58 -9.31
N THR A 349 20.69 -24.74 -9.04
CA THR A 349 19.63 -24.84 -10.07
C THR A 349 18.36 -24.07 -9.72
N SER A 350 18.09 -23.87 -8.44
CA SER A 350 16.91 -23.20 -7.91
C SER A 350 17.29 -22.29 -6.73
N VAL A 351 16.42 -21.33 -6.42
CA VAL A 351 16.44 -20.61 -5.15
C VAL A 351 15.30 -21.08 -4.27
N SER A 352 15.53 -21.08 -2.97
CA SER A 352 14.51 -21.35 -1.95
C SER A 352 14.65 -20.37 -0.80
N VAL A 353 13.55 -20.09 -0.11
CA VAL A 353 13.54 -19.20 1.05
C VAL A 353 14.16 -19.92 2.25
N ASP A 354 15.09 -19.24 2.93
CA ASP A 354 15.54 -19.60 4.27
C ASP A 354 14.58 -19.02 5.31
N GLU A 355 13.55 -19.80 5.66
CA GLU A 355 12.55 -19.40 6.64
C GLU A 355 13.16 -19.15 8.04
N SER A 356 14.33 -19.74 8.34
CA SER A 356 15.00 -19.60 9.65
C SER A 356 15.68 -18.26 9.88
N ASN A 357 15.79 -17.43 8.83
CA ASN A 357 16.44 -16.12 8.91
C ASN A 357 15.52 -15.01 8.35
N ARG A 358 14.20 -15.22 8.39
CA ARG A 358 13.21 -14.25 7.94
C ARG A 358 13.18 -13.03 8.87
N GLU A 359 13.44 -11.86 8.32
CA GLU A 359 13.25 -10.58 9.03
C GLU A 359 12.03 -9.86 8.45
N VAL A 360 11.21 -9.21 9.29
CA VAL A 360 10.08 -8.44 8.79
C VAL A 360 10.03 -7.06 9.42
N TRP A 361 10.09 -6.04 8.58
CA TRP A 361 10.14 -4.64 8.99
C TRP A 361 9.03 -3.85 8.31
N TRP A 362 8.48 -2.85 8.98
CA TRP A 362 7.70 -1.84 8.26
C TRP A 362 8.65 -0.92 7.49
N VAL A 363 8.33 -0.63 6.23
CA VAL A 363 9.21 0.17 5.34
C VAL A 363 9.50 1.54 5.96
N ALA A 364 8.49 2.18 6.55
CA ALA A 364 8.64 3.47 7.23
C ALA A 364 9.59 3.39 8.44
N ALA A 365 9.54 2.31 9.21
CA ALA A 365 10.41 2.09 10.35
C ALA A 365 11.86 1.83 9.92
N TYR A 366 12.05 1.02 8.88
CA TYR A 366 13.36 0.77 8.32
C TYR A 366 14.02 2.07 7.81
N LYS A 367 13.26 2.91 7.09
CA LYS A 367 13.73 4.23 6.63
C LYS A 367 14.07 5.15 7.80
N ALA A 368 13.20 5.26 8.80
CA ALA A 368 13.45 6.07 10.00
C ALA A 368 14.72 5.63 10.74
N LYS A 369 14.91 4.32 10.94
CA LYS A 369 16.12 3.74 11.53
C LYS A 369 17.38 4.11 10.73
N LYS A 370 17.34 4.03 9.40
CA LYS A 370 18.45 4.44 8.53
C LYS A 370 18.76 5.94 8.61
N LYS A 371 17.74 6.79 8.75
CA LYS A 371 17.88 8.25 8.89
C LYS A 371 18.27 8.68 10.32
N GLY A 372 18.13 7.80 11.31
CA GLY A 372 18.35 8.11 12.72
C GLY A 372 17.18 8.84 13.38
N ASP A 373 15.98 8.72 12.82
CA ASP A 373 14.75 9.32 13.34
C ASP A 373 14.23 8.53 14.56
N SER A 374 13.61 9.23 15.50
CA SER A 374 13.07 8.62 16.72
C SER A 374 11.75 7.86 16.51
N LEU A 375 10.96 8.24 15.49
CA LEU A 375 9.71 7.59 15.12
C LEU A 375 9.62 7.40 13.60
N PRO A 376 8.98 6.32 13.11
CA PRO A 376 8.58 6.18 11.71
C PRO A 376 7.73 7.34 11.21
N GLY A 377 7.88 7.68 9.92
CA GLY A 377 7.06 8.71 9.27
C GLY A 377 5.59 8.31 9.03
N THR A 378 5.26 7.02 9.18
CA THR A 378 3.91 6.48 9.02
C THR A 378 3.49 5.77 10.31
N PHE A 379 2.22 5.90 10.66
CA PHE A 379 1.63 5.31 11.87
C PHE A 379 0.25 4.73 11.55
N THR A 380 -0.29 3.92 12.46
CA THR A 380 -1.73 3.65 12.56
C THR A 380 -2.23 4.04 13.95
N TYR A 381 -3.47 3.72 14.30
CA TYR A 381 -4.02 4.00 15.61
C TYR A 381 -4.95 2.90 16.12
N THR A 382 -5.11 2.85 17.43
CA THR A 382 -6.05 1.98 18.12
C THR A 382 -7.50 2.44 17.88
N LEU A 383 -8.40 1.51 17.60
CA LEU A 383 -9.84 1.78 17.43
C LEU A 383 -10.61 1.69 18.76
N THR A 384 -10.08 0.91 19.70
CA THR A 384 -10.62 0.65 21.03
C THR A 384 -9.47 0.57 22.03
N ASP A 385 -9.77 0.32 23.30
CA ASP A 385 -8.75 0.03 24.30
C ASP A 385 -8.08 -1.31 23.97
N VAL A 386 -6.76 -1.30 23.81
CA VAL A 386 -5.98 -2.49 23.43
C VAL A 386 -5.01 -2.85 24.55
N SER A 387 -5.06 -4.10 25.02
CA SER A 387 -4.04 -4.64 25.92
C SER A 387 -2.78 -4.98 25.14
N ILE A 388 -1.65 -4.45 25.59
CA ILE A 388 -0.33 -4.58 24.95
C ILE A 388 0.73 -4.82 26.03
N GLU A 389 1.95 -5.11 25.60
CA GLU A 389 3.11 -5.30 26.47
C GLU A 389 4.12 -4.16 26.23
N LYS A 390 4.38 -3.31 27.23
CA LYS A 390 5.38 -2.23 27.16
C LYS A 390 6.71 -2.71 27.74
N LYS A 391 7.81 -2.40 27.04
CA LYS A 391 9.16 -2.75 27.50
C LYS A 391 9.50 -2.04 28.82
N SER A 392 9.96 -2.80 29.80
CA SER A 392 10.37 -2.33 31.13
C SER A 392 11.61 -3.09 31.58
N GLY A 393 12.75 -2.40 31.67
CA GLY A 393 14.04 -3.03 31.95
C GLY A 393 14.40 -4.11 30.94
N ASP A 394 14.61 -5.34 31.43
CA ASP A 394 14.94 -6.51 30.60
C ASP A 394 13.69 -7.30 30.14
N GLY A 395 12.48 -6.83 30.44
CA GLY A 395 11.22 -7.54 30.16
C GLY A 395 10.11 -6.66 29.61
N TYR A 396 8.89 -7.18 29.66
CA TYR A 396 7.68 -6.47 29.26
C TYR A 396 6.61 -6.53 30.35
N GLU A 397 5.85 -5.45 30.49
CA GLU A 397 4.75 -5.30 31.44
C GLU A 397 3.45 -4.97 30.70
N GLU A 398 2.32 -5.46 31.21
CA GLU A 398 1.01 -5.19 30.60
C GLU A 398 0.65 -3.70 30.67
N LEU A 399 0.16 -3.15 29.56
CA LEU A 399 -0.32 -1.78 29.43
C LEU A 399 -1.60 -1.78 28.60
N ILE A 400 -2.60 -0.99 29.01
CA ILE A 400 -3.78 -0.71 28.20
C ILE A 400 -3.55 0.61 27.47
N VAL A 401 -3.54 0.56 26.14
CA VAL A 401 -3.50 1.75 25.29
C VAL A 401 -4.94 2.11 24.93
N PRO A 402 -5.41 3.33 25.26
CA PRO A 402 -6.77 3.76 24.94
C PRO A 402 -7.07 3.73 23.44
N GLY A 403 -8.36 3.71 23.08
CA GLY A 403 -8.79 4.00 21.71
C GLY A 403 -8.38 5.40 21.23
N GLY A 404 -8.06 5.52 19.94
CA GLY A 404 -7.67 6.78 19.31
C GLY A 404 -6.21 7.18 19.53
N ILE A 405 -5.31 6.24 19.84
CA ILE A 405 -3.89 6.51 20.10
C ILE A 405 -3.05 6.05 18.92
N ALA A 406 -2.19 6.93 18.42
CA ALA A 406 -1.21 6.64 17.38
C ALA A 406 -0.20 5.58 17.87
N ILE A 407 0.02 4.57 17.04
CA ILE A 407 1.07 3.56 17.20
C ILE A 407 1.94 3.52 15.94
N PHE A 408 3.22 3.23 16.13
CA PHE A 408 4.21 3.27 15.07
C PHE A 408 4.83 1.88 14.87
N PRO A 409 4.28 1.06 13.96
CA PRO A 409 4.78 -0.29 13.69
C PRO A 409 6.28 -0.31 13.37
N GLN A 410 7.01 -1.30 13.88
CA GLN A 410 8.47 -1.43 13.72
C GLN A 410 8.86 -2.68 12.95
N TYR A 411 8.64 -3.84 13.56
CA TYR A 411 8.97 -5.17 13.03
C TYR A 411 8.13 -6.24 13.75
N TYR A 412 8.07 -7.45 13.21
CA TYR A 412 7.49 -8.57 13.93
C TYR A 412 8.43 -9.77 13.91
N GLU A 413 8.36 -10.58 14.94
CA GLU A 413 9.15 -11.79 15.11
C GLU A 413 8.20 -12.98 15.21
N TRP A 414 8.44 -14.02 14.40
CA TRP A 414 7.75 -15.29 14.56
C TRP A 414 8.30 -16.04 15.77
N ASN A 415 7.43 -16.76 16.47
CA ASN A 415 7.89 -17.71 17.47
C ASN A 415 8.28 -19.02 16.78
N GLU A 416 9.59 -19.23 16.58
CA GLU A 416 10.14 -20.42 15.89
C GLU A 416 9.80 -21.75 16.58
N ASP A 417 9.49 -21.72 17.88
CA ASP A 417 9.18 -22.92 18.68
C ASP A 417 7.71 -23.33 18.62
N GLU A 418 6.82 -22.48 18.08
CA GLU A 418 5.41 -22.81 17.91
C GLU A 418 5.15 -23.25 16.46
N GLU A 419 4.67 -24.48 16.26
CA GLU A 419 4.15 -25.01 14.97
C GLU A 419 2.97 -24.18 14.40
N GLN A 420 2.65 -23.05 15.00
CA GLN A 420 1.48 -22.23 14.72
C GLN A 420 1.97 -20.84 14.34
N LYS A 421 1.48 -20.35 13.21
CA LYS A 421 1.72 -19.01 12.68
C LYS A 421 1.38 -17.95 13.75
N ALA A 422 2.31 -17.68 14.68
CA ALA A 422 2.14 -16.76 15.79
C ALA A 422 3.49 -16.13 16.17
N GLY A 423 3.44 -15.01 16.87
CA GLY A 423 4.64 -14.26 17.24
C GLY A 423 4.33 -12.97 17.96
N TYR A 424 5.28 -12.03 17.94
CA TYR A 424 5.11 -10.70 18.52
C TYR A 424 5.29 -9.61 17.47
N ALA A 425 4.33 -8.67 17.44
CA ALA A 425 4.39 -7.47 16.62
C ALA A 425 4.88 -6.32 17.50
N TYR A 426 6.01 -5.71 17.13
CA TYR A 426 6.63 -4.62 17.87
C TYR A 426 6.29 -3.28 17.24
N PHE A 427 6.02 -2.29 18.09
CA PHE A 427 5.68 -0.92 17.68
C PHE A 427 6.11 0.07 18.76
N LEU A 428 6.17 1.35 18.40
CA LEU A 428 6.44 2.44 19.34
C LEU A 428 5.15 3.19 19.67
N LEU A 429 5.08 3.74 20.88
CA LEU A 429 4.20 4.86 21.21
C LEU A 429 4.90 6.18 20.90
N VAL A 430 4.14 7.28 20.90
CA VAL A 430 4.67 8.61 20.55
C VAL A 430 5.81 9.09 21.46
N ASP A 431 5.85 8.60 22.71
CA ASP A 431 6.92 8.91 23.67
C ASP A 431 8.21 8.11 23.41
N GLY A 432 8.23 7.27 22.37
CA GLY A 432 9.33 6.38 22.01
C GLY A 432 9.35 5.06 22.79
N SER A 433 8.33 4.80 23.62
CA SER A 433 8.23 3.53 24.34
C SER A 433 8.02 2.37 23.38
N GLU A 434 8.91 1.38 23.47
CA GLU A 434 8.76 0.12 22.73
C GLU A 434 7.69 -0.74 23.37
N CYS A 435 6.76 -1.19 22.53
CA CYS A 435 5.65 -2.04 22.89
C CYS A 435 5.58 -3.24 21.95
N ARG A 436 4.90 -4.30 22.39
CA ARG A 436 4.60 -5.45 21.56
C ARG A 436 3.21 -5.99 21.84
N SER A 437 2.68 -6.74 20.88
CA SER A 437 1.47 -7.53 21.07
C SER A 437 1.65 -8.91 20.44
N ALA A 438 1.10 -9.93 21.10
CA ALA A 438 1.08 -11.27 20.53
C ALA A 438 0.12 -11.30 19.35
N PHE A 439 0.57 -11.84 18.23
CA PHE A 439 -0.25 -12.05 17.04
C PHE A 439 -0.37 -13.53 16.70
N ARG A 440 -1.42 -13.86 15.94
CA ARG A 440 -1.58 -15.14 15.28
C ARG A 440 -2.17 -14.93 13.90
N VAL A 441 -1.71 -15.71 12.94
CA VAL A 441 -2.16 -15.70 11.56
C VAL A 441 -2.95 -16.96 11.26
N GLU A 442 -4.19 -16.78 10.86
CA GLU A 442 -5.02 -17.85 10.32
C GLU A 442 -4.96 -17.78 8.80
N ASP A 443 -4.67 -18.91 8.17
CA ASP A 443 -4.67 -19.05 6.71
C ASP A 443 -5.95 -19.74 6.29
N ASN A 444 -6.79 -18.99 5.60
CA ASN A 444 -8.04 -19.49 5.06
C ASN A 444 -8.07 -19.22 3.56
N GLU A 445 -7.80 -20.27 2.78
CA GLU A 445 -7.82 -20.25 1.31
C GLU A 445 -6.86 -19.22 0.70
N GLY A 446 -5.68 -19.00 1.31
CA GLY A 446 -4.68 -18.05 0.82
C GLY A 446 -4.87 -16.62 1.32
N ASN A 447 -5.89 -16.36 2.15
CA ASN A 447 -6.03 -15.09 2.86
C ASN A 447 -5.45 -15.21 4.27
N TYR A 448 -4.54 -14.31 4.61
CA TYR A 448 -3.91 -14.23 5.93
C TYR A 448 -4.72 -13.31 6.85
N TYR A 449 -5.43 -13.89 7.81
CA TYR A 449 -6.15 -13.14 8.84
C TYR A 449 -5.28 -13.03 10.09
N TRP A 450 -4.96 -11.80 10.48
CA TRP A 450 -4.17 -11.54 11.68
C TRP A 450 -5.09 -11.23 12.85
N SER A 451 -4.90 -11.98 13.93
CA SER A 451 -5.47 -11.68 15.22
C SER A 451 -4.38 -11.17 16.17
N ILE A 452 -4.70 -10.16 16.96
CA ILE A 452 -3.87 -9.64 18.05
C ILE A 452 -4.56 -10.00 19.36
N ASN A 453 -3.87 -10.73 20.23
CA ASN A 453 -4.43 -11.26 21.49
C ASN A 453 -5.76 -12.02 21.31
N GLY A 454 -5.96 -12.68 20.16
CA GLY A 454 -7.16 -13.45 19.84
C GLY A 454 -8.33 -12.65 19.25
N THR A 455 -8.16 -11.34 19.02
CA THR A 455 -9.15 -10.47 18.35
C THR A 455 -8.63 -10.07 16.97
N ASP A 456 -9.50 -9.98 15.97
CA ASP A 456 -9.12 -9.51 14.62
C ASP A 456 -8.44 -8.14 14.71
N GLN A 457 -7.28 -7.99 14.05
CA GLN A 457 -6.53 -6.72 14.08
C GLN A 457 -7.38 -5.52 13.62
N ARG A 458 -8.36 -5.74 12.72
CA ARG A 458 -9.23 -4.69 12.17
C ARG A 458 -10.24 -4.16 13.17
N GLU A 459 -10.50 -4.90 14.25
CA GLU A 459 -11.32 -4.43 15.37
C GLU A 459 -10.50 -3.60 16.37
N LEU A 460 -9.17 -3.81 16.38
CA LEU A 460 -8.27 -3.19 17.34
C LEU A 460 -7.51 -1.99 16.77
N PHE A 461 -7.20 -2.01 15.48
CA PHE A 461 -6.36 -1.03 14.81
C PHE A 461 -6.92 -0.64 13.46
N PHE A 462 -6.76 0.63 13.09
CA PHE A 462 -7.08 1.07 11.74
C PHE A 462 -6.16 0.38 10.73
N CYS A 463 -6.74 -0.23 9.69
CA CYS A 463 -5.98 -0.92 8.65
C CYS A 463 -6.24 -0.23 7.31
N LEU A 464 -5.24 0.53 6.83
CA LEU A 464 -5.38 1.41 5.68
C LEU A 464 -5.55 0.67 4.34
N TRP A 465 -4.82 -0.43 4.15
CA TRP A 465 -4.93 -1.28 2.97
C TRP A 465 -5.47 -2.63 3.40
N GLY A 466 -6.48 -3.11 2.66
CA GLY A 466 -7.39 -4.21 3.02
C GLY A 466 -6.76 -5.34 3.84
N GLY A 467 -7.42 -5.66 4.96
CA GLY A 467 -7.36 -7.00 5.54
C GLY A 467 -8.44 -7.91 4.98
#